data_AF-A0AB35Y9E7-F1
#
_entry.id   AF-A0AB35Y9E7-F1
#
_cell.length_a   1.000
_cell.length_b   1.000
_cell.length_c   1.000
_cell.angle_alpha   90.00
_cell.angle_beta   90.00
_cell.angle_gamma   90.00
#
_symmetry.space_group_name_H-M   'P 1'
#
loop_
_entity.id
_entity.type
_entity.pdbx_description
1 polymer ?
#
loop_
_entity_poly.entity_id
_entity_poly.type
_entity_poly.pdbx_seq_one_letter_code
_entity_poly.pdbx_strand_id
1 'polypeptide(L)'
;SIAREADKVFYTLAGPEISVATTKAYSAQLAAMYCMAVQFAKGRGKITEEQDSYYISELLTLPGKMEKTLEDKERIQWFAAKYAN
;
A
#
# COMPACT_ATOMS: atom_id res chain seq x y z
N SER A 1 -13.68 19.64 -3.02
CA SER A 1 -13.21 18.26 -2.75
C SER A 1 -11.79 18.39 -2.24
N ILE A 2 -11.35 17.52 -1.32
CA ILE A 2 -10.03 17.66 -0.67
C ILE A 2 -8.91 17.88 -1.72
N ALA A 3 -8.95 17.15 -2.84
CA ALA A 3 -7.98 17.32 -3.92
C ALA A 3 -8.05 18.69 -4.65
N ARG A 4 -9.23 19.32 -4.76
CA ARG A 4 -9.39 20.65 -5.36
C ARG A 4 -8.96 21.78 -4.43
N GLU A 5 -8.98 21.54 -3.12
CA GLU A 5 -8.65 22.52 -2.09
C GLU A 5 -7.18 22.43 -1.64
N ALA A 6 -6.46 21.38 -2.03
CA ALA A 6 -5.05 21.17 -1.68
C ALA A 6 -4.09 21.83 -2.68
N ASP A 7 -2.99 22.40 -2.19
CA ASP A 7 -1.91 22.97 -3.03
C ASP A 7 -1.21 21.90 -3.90
N LYS A 8 -1.13 20.68 -3.37
CA LYS A 8 -0.52 19.51 -4.02
C LYS A 8 -1.37 18.27 -3.75
N VAL A 9 -1.45 17.41 -4.76
CA VAL A 9 -2.20 16.16 -4.70
C VAL A 9 -1.28 15.02 -5.13
N PHE A 10 -1.26 13.95 -4.33
CA PHE A 10 -0.57 12.71 -4.69
C PHE A 10 -1.61 11.61 -4.92
N TYR A 11 -1.83 11.25 -6.17
CA TYR A 11 -2.86 10.28 -6.56
C TYR A 11 -2.38 8.85 -6.33
N THR A 12 -3.22 8.03 -5.70
CA THR A 12 -2.91 6.63 -5.37
C THR A 12 -3.14 5.65 -6.53
N LEU A 13 -3.86 6.08 -7.58
CA LEU A 13 -4.16 5.29 -8.78
C LEU A 13 -4.87 3.95 -8.51
N ALA A 14 -5.62 3.83 -7.41
CA ALA A 14 -6.39 2.61 -7.09
C ALA A 14 -7.59 2.36 -8.04
N GLY A 15 -8.01 3.37 -8.81
CA GLY A 15 -9.24 3.34 -9.62
C GLY A 15 -10.53 3.35 -8.79
N PRO A 16 -11.72 3.29 -9.44
CA PRO A 16 -13.01 3.35 -8.74
C PRO A 16 -13.23 2.18 -7.79
N GLU A 17 -13.73 2.41 -6.58
CA GLU A 17 -14.06 1.38 -5.60
C GLU A 17 -15.58 1.34 -5.37
N ILE A 18 -16.17 0.16 -5.55
CA ILE A 18 -17.64 -0.04 -5.50
C ILE A 18 -18.09 -0.54 -4.13
N SER A 19 -17.25 -1.34 -3.47
CA SER A 19 -17.52 -1.89 -2.15
C SER A 19 -17.55 -0.79 -1.07
N VAL A 20 -18.42 -0.97 -0.07
CA VAL A 20 -18.47 -0.07 1.11
C VAL A 20 -17.21 -0.20 1.95
N ALA A 21 -16.70 -1.42 2.12
CA ALA A 21 -15.41 -1.65 2.78
C ALA A 21 -14.26 -1.33 1.83
N THR A 22 -13.34 -0.48 2.29
CA THR A 22 -12.13 -0.12 1.53
C THR A 22 -11.14 -1.28 1.48
N THR A 23 -10.60 -1.56 0.30
CA THR A 23 -9.68 -2.65 0.03
C THR A 23 -8.46 -2.10 -0.72
N LYS A 24 -8.59 -1.94 -2.04
CA LYS A 24 -7.50 -1.48 -2.90
C LYS A 24 -7.09 -0.04 -2.64
N ALA A 25 -8.04 0.85 -2.26
CA ALA A 25 -7.69 2.22 -1.94
C ALA A 25 -6.78 2.28 -0.70
N TYR A 26 -7.03 1.45 0.31
CA TYR A 26 -6.20 1.37 1.51
C TYR A 26 -4.77 0.92 1.20
N SER A 27 -4.60 -0.18 0.47
CA SER A 27 -3.25 -0.66 0.09
C SER A 27 -2.51 0.34 -0.80
N ALA A 28 -3.19 0.99 -1.74
CA ALA A 28 -2.60 2.02 -2.59
C ALA A 28 -2.20 3.28 -1.80
N GLN A 29 -3.00 3.67 -0.81
CA GLN A 29 -2.65 4.76 0.11
C GLN A 29 -1.41 4.43 0.93
N LEU A 30 -1.30 3.21 1.47
CA LEU A 30 -0.10 2.77 2.18
C LEU A 30 1.14 2.85 1.29
N ALA A 31 1.08 2.30 0.07
CA ALA A 31 2.20 2.37 -0.87
C ALA A 31 2.61 3.81 -1.17
N ALA A 32 1.65 4.71 -1.42
CA ALA A 32 1.90 6.13 -1.64
C ALA A 32 2.57 6.80 -0.41
N MET A 33 2.08 6.53 0.80
CA MET A 33 2.68 7.08 2.02
C MET A 33 4.10 6.56 2.26
N TYR A 34 4.38 5.30 1.92
CA TYR A 34 5.74 4.75 1.99
C TYR A 34 6.68 5.44 1.01
N CYS A 35 6.27 5.67 -0.25
CA CYS A 35 7.07 6.44 -1.21
C CYS A 35 7.37 7.85 -0.69
N MET A 36 6.38 8.52 -0.08
CA MET A 36 6.60 9.84 0.53
C MET A 36 7.57 9.78 1.71
N ALA A 37 7.45 8.76 2.57
CA ALA A 37 8.34 8.59 3.73
C ALA A 37 9.80 8.38 3.30
N VAL A 38 10.03 7.55 2.29
CA VAL A 38 11.36 7.31 1.70
C VAL A 38 11.92 8.62 1.13
N GLN A 39 11.15 9.36 0.33
CA GLN A 39 11.58 10.64 -0.22
C GLN A 39 11.90 11.69 0.85
N PHE A 40 11.11 11.77 1.92
CA PHE A 40 11.39 12.67 3.03
C PHE A 40 12.63 12.26 3.81
N ALA A 41 12.84 10.96 4.03
CA ALA A 41 14.04 10.47 4.69
C ALA A 41 15.30 10.77 3.86
N LYS A 42 15.25 10.55 2.54
CA LYS A 42 16.33 10.89 1.61
C LYS A 42 16.64 12.39 1.63
N GLY A 43 15.62 13.23 1.46
CA GLY A 43 15.77 14.69 1.46
C GLY A 43 16.28 15.27 2.79
N ARG A 44 16.08 14.55 3.90
CA ARG A 44 16.60 14.92 5.24
C ARG A 44 17.97 14.27 5.56
N GLY A 45 18.57 13.53 4.63
CA GLY A 45 19.82 12.81 4.86
C GLY A 45 19.73 11.76 5.97
N LYS A 46 18.56 11.15 6.17
CA LYS A 46 18.32 10.12 7.20
C LYS A 46 18.55 8.69 6.70
N ILE A 47 18.63 8.52 5.40
CA ILE A 47 18.92 7.23 4.75
C ILE A 47 19.98 7.45 3.66
N THR A 48 20.74 6.40 3.36
CA THR A 48 21.71 6.38 2.26
C THR A 48 21.04 6.10 0.92
N GLU A 49 21.77 6.28 -0.18
CA GLU A 49 21.26 5.96 -1.53
C GLU A 49 20.98 4.45 -1.69
N GLU A 50 21.78 3.61 -1.02
CA GLU A 50 21.58 2.16 -1.02
C GLU A 50 20.30 1.79 -0.27
N GLN A 51 20.01 2.45 0.85
CA GLN A 51 18.78 2.25 1.61
C GLN A 51 17.54 2.72 0.83
N ASP A 52 17.63 3.88 0.17
CA ASP A 52 16.60 4.38 -0.74
C ASP A 52 16.28 3.35 -1.84
N SER A 53 17.31 2.91 -2.56
CA SER A 53 17.20 1.90 -3.62
C SER A 53 16.60 0.58 -3.10
N TYR A 54 17.00 0.15 -1.90
CA TYR A 54 16.46 -1.04 -1.25
C TYR A 54 14.97 -0.90 -0.91
N TYR A 55 14.55 0.23 -0.33
CA TYR A 55 13.13 0.41 0.01
C TYR A 55 12.24 0.46 -1.23
N ILE A 56 12.70 1.13 -2.30
CA ILE A 56 11.96 1.16 -3.56
C ILE A 56 11.89 -0.24 -4.18
N SER A 57 12.99 -1.01 -4.17
CA SER A 57 12.96 -2.38 -4.71
C SER A 57 12.01 -3.29 -3.92
N GLU A 58 11.98 -3.19 -2.59
CA GLU A 58 11.02 -3.94 -1.76
C GLU A 58 9.57 -3.54 -2.05
N LEU A 59 9.26 -2.25 -2.27
CA LEU A 59 7.92 -1.81 -2.68
C LEU A 59 7.48 -2.44 -4.00
N LEU A 60 8.40 -2.58 -4.97
CA LEU A 60 8.12 -3.23 -6.26
C LEU A 60 7.82 -4.73 -6.12
N THR A 61 8.22 -5.37 -5.01
CA THR A 61 7.88 -6.78 -4.74
C THR A 61 6.47 -6.98 -4.17
N LEU A 62 5.81 -5.91 -3.70
CA LEU A 62 4.52 -6.01 -3.02
C LEU A 62 3.42 -6.71 -3.84
N PRO A 63 3.25 -6.46 -5.16
CA PRO A 63 2.22 -7.15 -5.94
C PRO A 63 2.34 -8.67 -5.87
N GLY A 64 3.54 -9.23 -6.01
CA GLY A 64 3.76 -10.67 -5.91
C GLY A 64 3.58 -11.22 -4.50
N LYS A 65 3.91 -10.45 -3.45
CA LYS A 65 3.64 -10.83 -2.05
C LYS A 65 2.13 -10.83 -1.76
N MET A 66 1.38 -9.88 -2.33
CA MET A 66 -0.07 -9.81 -2.21
C MET A 66 -0.74 -10.98 -2.92
N GLU A 67 -0.32 -11.31 -4.14
CA GLU A 67 -0.83 -12.45 -4.90
C GLU A 67 -0.70 -13.75 -4.11
N LYS A 68 0.50 -14.07 -3.61
CA LYS A 68 0.74 -15.25 -2.76
C LYS A 68 -0.13 -15.29 -1.51
N THR A 69 -0.40 -14.13 -0.90
CA THR A 69 -1.26 -14.04 0.28
C THR A 69 -2.72 -14.34 -0.07
N LEU A 70 -3.18 -13.89 -1.24
CA LEU A 70 -4.55 -14.11 -1.72
C LEU A 70 -4.78 -15.54 -2.22
N GLU A 71 -3.73 -16.24 -2.67
CA GLU A 71 -3.79 -17.66 -3.04
C GLU A 71 -4.16 -18.56 -1.85
N ASP A 72 -3.80 -18.19 -0.61
CA ASP A 72 -4.13 -18.95 0.62
C ASP A 72 -5.58 -18.73 1.10
N LYS A 73 -6.51 -18.49 0.17
CA LYS A 73 -7.92 -18.17 0.44
C LYS A 73 -8.61 -19.25 1.25
N GLU A 74 -8.38 -20.53 0.94
CA GLU A 74 -9.07 -21.65 1.60
C GLU A 74 -8.74 -21.70 3.09
N ARG A 75 -7.47 -21.48 3.45
CA ARG A 75 -7.04 -21.43 4.84
C ARG A 75 -7.61 -20.24 5.58
N ILE A 76 -7.66 -19.07 4.94
CA ILE A 76 -8.29 -17.87 5.50
C ILE A 76 -9.77 -18.14 5.78
N GLN A 77 -10.50 -18.76 4.84
CA GLN A 77 -11.89 -19.14 5.01
C GLN A 77 -12.08 -20.16 6.14
N TRP A 78 -11.21 -21.17 6.24
CA TRP A 78 -11.23 -22.15 7.32
C TRP A 78 -11.06 -21.51 8.70
N PHE A 79 -10.14 -20.54 8.84
CA PHE A 79 -9.99 -19.78 10.08
C PHE A 79 -11.23 -18.94 10.38
N ALA A 80 -11.75 -18.20 9.41
CA ALA A 80 -12.93 -17.36 9.58
C ALA A 80 -14.16 -18.16 10.03
N ALA A 81 -14.37 -19.36 9.47
CA ALA A 81 -15.49 -20.23 9.83
C ALA A 81 -15.49 -20.64 11.32
N LYS A 82 -14.33 -20.69 11.99
CA LYS A 82 -14.25 -20.97 13.42
C LYS A 82 -14.79 -19.86 14.31
N TYR A 83 -14.81 -18.63 13.80
CA TYR A 83 -15.24 -17.43 14.53
C TYR A 83 -16.63 -16.93 14.10
N ALA A 84 -17.23 -17.54 13.08
CA ALA A 84 -18.52 -17.15 12.53
C ALA A 84 -19.74 -17.68 13.33
N ASN A 85 -19.54 -18.08 14.60
CA ASN A 85 -20.63 -18.50 15.51
C ASN A 85 -21.43 -17.29 15.99
#